data_AF-A0A2V8PMR4-F1
#
_entry.id   AF-A0A2V8PMR4-F1
#
_cell.length_a   1.000
_cell.length_b   1.000
_cell.length_c   1.000
_cell.angle_alpha   90.00
_cell.angle_beta   90.00
_cell.angle_gamma   90.00
#
_symmetry.space_group_name_H-M   'P 1'
#
loop_
_entity.id
_entity.type
_entity.pdbx_description
1 polymer ?
#
loop_
_entity_poly.entity_id
_entity_poly.type
_entity_poly.pdbx_seq_one_letter_code
_entity_poly.pdbx_strand_id
1 'polypeptide(L)'
;MRRFLCLAILLLTFLFGAACSIYHKMMVSYQVGVLDAHEDVLKIDLRAFRQGIKQYTSEKGVAPQSLDDLVKAGYLPNIHRKDRLG
;
A
#
# COMPACT_ATOMS: atom_id res chain seq x y z
N MET A 1 56.80 3.64 1.48
CA MET A 1 55.90 4.50 2.28
C MET A 1 54.84 5.22 1.43
N ARG A 2 55.16 6.19 0.56
CA ARG A 2 54.15 6.97 -0.21
C ARG A 2 53.23 6.13 -1.13
N ARG A 3 53.77 5.13 -1.85
CA ARG A 3 52.97 4.26 -2.73
C ARG A 3 51.95 3.39 -1.97
N PHE A 4 52.32 2.90 -0.78
CA PHE A 4 51.42 2.17 0.11
C PHE A 4 50.29 3.07 0.64
N LEU A 5 50.61 4.31 0.99
CA LEU A 5 49.63 5.28 1.49
C LEU A 5 48.59 5.65 0.42
N CYS A 6 49.00 5.84 -0.83
CA CYS A 6 48.05 6.08 -1.94
C CYS A 6 47.14 4.88 -2.23
N LEU A 7 47.68 3.65 -2.16
CA LEU A 7 46.88 2.43 -2.36
C LEU A 7 45.86 2.24 -1.23
N ALA A 8 46.25 2.49 0.02
CA ALA A 8 45.34 2.40 1.16
C ALA A 8 44.18 3.41 1.07
N ILE A 9 44.48 4.66 0.66
CA ILE A 9 43.45 5.69 0.48
C ILE A 9 42.52 5.34 -0.69
N LEU A 10 43.05 4.82 -1.81
CA LEU A 10 42.23 4.38 -2.95
C LEU A 10 41.27 3.25 -2.60
N LEU A 11 41.72 2.28 -1.80
CA LEU A 11 40.85 1.19 -1.34
C LEU A 11 39.78 1.68 -0.35
N LEU A 12 40.15 2.61 0.54
CA LEU A 12 39.21 3.19 1.50
C LEU A 12 38.08 3.96 0.80
N THR A 13 38.41 4.84 -0.16
CA THR A 13 37.40 5.65 -0.85
C THR A 13 36.51 4.81 -1.76
N PHE A 14 37.05 3.75 -2.38
CA PHE A 14 36.27 2.81 -3.18
C PHE A 14 35.26 2.04 -2.32
N LEU A 15 35.67 1.56 -1.14
CA LEU A 15 34.78 0.86 -0.20
C LEU A 15 33.67 1.78 0.32
N PHE A 16 34.01 3.02 0.68
CA PHE A 16 33.01 4.01 1.11
C PHE A 16 32.01 4.37 0.00
N GLY A 17 32.48 4.49 -1.25
CA GLY A 17 31.62 4.74 -2.40
C GLY A 17 30.63 3.60 -2.68
N ALA A 18 31.11 2.35 -2.61
CA ALA A 18 30.27 1.17 -2.78
C ALA A 18 29.22 1.05 -1.65
N ALA A 19 29.62 1.30 -0.40
CA ALA A 19 28.71 1.30 0.74
C ALA A 19 27.59 2.34 0.57
N CYS A 20 27.94 3.60 0.25
CA CYS A 20 26.97 4.69 0.05
C CYS A 20 25.94 4.36 -1.05
N SER A 21 26.36 3.74 -2.15
CA SER A 21 25.48 3.34 -3.25
C SER A 21 24.45 2.28 -2.83
N ILE A 22 24.84 1.32 -1.99
CA ILE A 22 23.95 0.26 -1.50
C ILE A 22 22.91 0.85 -0.54
N TYR A 23 23.31 1.77 0.34
CA TYR A 23 22.40 2.40 1.31
C TYR A 23 21.28 3.23 0.66
N HIS A 24 21.56 3.90 -0.46
CA HIS A 24 20.56 4.72 -1.14
C HIS A 24 19.38 3.92 -1.69
N LYS A 25 19.62 2.68 -2.16
CA LYS A 25 18.58 1.83 -2.76
C LYS A 25 17.45 1.46 -1.79
N MET A 26 17.70 1.48 -0.48
CA MET A 26 16.72 1.07 0.53
C MET A 26 15.65 2.13 0.82
N MET A 27 15.91 3.42 0.54
CA MET A 27 14.95 4.49 0.87
C MET A 27 13.87 4.72 -0.18
N VAL A 28 14.08 4.30 -1.44
CA VAL A 28 13.17 4.64 -2.56
C VAL A 28 11.88 3.80 -2.56
N SER A 29 11.79 2.73 -1.77
CA SER A 29 10.64 1.81 -1.80
C SER A 29 9.43 2.21 -0.93
N TYR A 30 9.49 3.32 -0.19
CA TYR A 30 8.41 3.68 0.74
C TYR A 30 7.22 4.39 0.09
N GLN A 31 7.40 5.01 -1.08
CA GLN A 31 6.32 5.80 -1.71
C GLN A 31 5.42 4.99 -2.64
N VAL A 32 5.93 3.91 -3.26
CA VAL A 32 5.15 3.08 -4.20
C VAL A 32 4.18 2.16 -3.46
N GLY A 33 4.59 1.59 -2.33
CA GLY A 33 3.75 0.66 -1.56
C GLY A 33 2.49 1.30 -0.94
N VAL A 34 2.50 2.60 -0.67
CA VAL A 34 1.33 3.29 -0.11
C VAL A 34 0.23 3.41 -1.16
N LEU A 35 0.56 3.82 -2.38
CA LEU A 35 -0.43 3.94 -3.47
C LEU A 35 -1.03 2.58 -3.85
N ASP A 36 -0.19 1.54 -3.96
CA ASP A 36 -0.65 0.18 -4.26
C ASP A 36 -1.57 -0.36 -3.15
N ALA A 37 -1.25 -0.09 -1.88
CA ALA A 37 -2.09 -0.49 -0.76
C ALA A 37 -3.47 0.20 -0.78
N HIS A 38 -3.55 1.47 -1.19
CA HIS A 38 -4.83 2.18 -1.34
C HIS A 38 -5.69 1.56 -2.46
N GLU A 39 -5.09 1.22 -3.59
CA GLU A 39 -5.82 0.55 -4.68
C GLU A 39 -6.32 -0.84 -4.28
N ASP A 40 -5.52 -1.61 -3.56
CA ASP A 40 -5.89 -2.95 -3.13
C ASP A 40 -7.02 -2.93 -2.11
N VAL A 41 -6.98 -1.99 -1.15
CA VAL A 41 -8.09 -1.77 -0.22
C VAL A 41 -9.36 -1.38 -0.96
N LEU A 42 -9.27 -0.46 -1.94
CA LEU A 42 -10.43 -0.05 -2.73
C LEU A 42 -11.02 -1.21 -3.54
N LYS A 43 -10.16 -2.06 -4.15
CA LYS A 43 -10.58 -3.26 -4.89
C LYS A 43 -11.28 -4.26 -3.97
N ILE A 44 -10.80 -4.43 -2.74
CA ILE A 44 -11.43 -5.30 -1.72
C ILE A 44 -12.80 -4.76 -1.33
N ASP A 45 -12.90 -3.46 -1.06
CA ASP A 45 -14.15 -2.81 -0.65
C ASP A 45 -15.21 -2.88 -1.77
N LEU A 46 -14.83 -2.68 -3.04
CA LEU A 46 -15.75 -2.85 -4.18
C LEU A 46 -16.25 -4.30 -4.32
N ARG A 47 -15.41 -5.30 -4.04
CA ARG A 47 -15.84 -6.71 -4.07
C ARG A 47 -16.81 -7.02 -2.94
N ALA A 48 -16.53 -6.55 -1.73
CA ALA A 48 -17.43 -6.68 -0.59
C ALA A 48 -18.78 -6.01 -0.88
N PHE A 49 -18.75 -4.80 -1.46
CA PHE A 49 -19.95 -4.09 -1.93
C PHE A 49 -20.76 -4.91 -2.93
N ARG A 50 -20.11 -5.43 -3.97
CA ARG A 50 -20.77 -6.26 -4.99
C ARG A 50 -21.37 -7.54 -4.41
N GLN A 51 -20.73 -8.15 -3.42
CA GLN A 51 -21.27 -9.31 -2.71
C GLN A 51 -22.52 -8.93 -1.89
N GLY A 52 -22.47 -7.82 -1.15
CA GLY A 52 -23.63 -7.28 -0.45
C GLY A 52 -24.82 -7.00 -1.37
N ILE A 53 -24.58 -6.43 -2.56
CA ILE A 53 -25.66 -6.20 -3.54
C ILE A 53 -26.26 -7.52 -4.00
N LYS A 54 -25.42 -8.52 -4.33
CA LYS A 54 -25.91 -9.83 -4.74
C LYS A 54 -26.76 -10.48 -3.67
N GLN A 55 -26.35 -10.38 -2.41
CA GLN A 55 -27.11 -10.91 -1.29
C GLN A 55 -28.46 -10.18 -1.12
N TYR A 56 -28.44 -8.84 -1.13
CA TYR A 56 -29.65 -8.02 -1.05
C TYR A 56 -30.64 -8.32 -2.19
N THR A 57 -30.14 -8.40 -3.42
CA THR A 57 -30.95 -8.72 -4.60
C THR A 57 -31.44 -10.17 -4.56
N SER A 58 -30.67 -11.11 -4.03
CA SER A 58 -31.10 -12.51 -3.86
C SER A 58 -32.23 -12.63 -2.84
N GLU A 59 -32.21 -11.82 -1.79
CA GLU A 59 -33.22 -11.88 -0.74
C GLU A 59 -34.48 -11.06 -1.07
N LYS A 60 -34.31 -9.90 -1.69
CA LYS A 60 -35.42 -8.96 -1.94
C LYS A 60 -35.88 -8.90 -3.40
N GLY A 61 -35.18 -9.55 -4.32
CA GLY A 61 -35.50 -9.57 -5.75
C GLY A 61 -35.32 -8.24 -6.48
N VAL A 62 -34.86 -7.19 -5.79
CA VAL A 62 -34.73 -5.82 -6.32
C VAL A 62 -33.33 -5.30 -6.02
N ALA A 63 -32.71 -4.65 -7.02
CA ALA A 63 -31.43 -3.99 -6.82
C ALA A 63 -31.59 -2.79 -5.86
N PRO A 64 -30.64 -2.58 -4.94
CA PRO A 64 -30.67 -1.44 -4.03
C PRO A 64 -30.60 -0.12 -4.80
N GLN A 65 -31.42 0.87 -4.45
CA GLN A 65 -31.38 2.21 -5.05
C GLN A 65 -30.21 3.05 -4.53
N SER A 66 -29.69 2.74 -3.33
CA SER A 66 -28.58 3.48 -2.73
C SER A 66 -27.63 2.56 -1.95
N LEU A 67 -26.38 3.02 -1.76
CA LEU A 67 -25.40 2.37 -0.87
C LEU A 67 -25.91 2.27 0.57
N ASP A 68 -26.70 3.26 1.01
CA ASP A 68 -27.24 3.35 2.37
C ASP A 68 -28.23 2.22 2.68
N ASP A 69 -28.93 1.70 1.66
CA ASP A 69 -29.86 0.58 1.84
C ASP A 69 -29.13 -0.72 2.19
N LEU A 70 -27.89 -0.88 1.72
CA LEU A 70 -27.03 -2.02 2.08
C LEU A 70 -26.42 -1.88 3.48
N VAL A 71 -26.07 -0.66 3.89
CA VAL A 71 -25.55 -0.37 5.24
C VAL A 71 -26.66 -0.55 6.28
N LYS A 72 -27.87 -0.02 6.00
CA LYS A 72 -29.05 -0.17 6.86
C LYS A 72 -29.52 -1.62 6.97
N ALA A 73 -29.37 -2.40 5.90
CA ALA A 73 -29.69 -3.83 5.91
C ALA A 73 -28.57 -4.71 6.50
N GLY A 74 -27.44 -4.13 6.93
CA GLY A 74 -26.37 -4.84 7.63
C GLY A 74 -25.42 -5.65 6.73
N TYR A 75 -25.52 -5.52 5.40
CA TYR A 75 -24.65 -6.25 4.46
C TYR A 75 -23.29 -5.59 4.22
N LEU A 76 -23.07 -4.38 4.75
CA LEU A 76 -21.79 -3.69 4.71
C LEU A 76 -21.39 -3.21 6.10
N PRO A 77 -20.15 -3.46 6.54
CA PRO A 77 -19.58 -2.74 7.66
C PRO A 77 -19.54 -1.24 7.32
N ASN A 78 -19.86 -0.36 8.27
CA ASN A 78 -19.65 1.08 8.10
C ASN A 78 -18.21 1.32 7.67
N ILE A 79 -18.00 1.72 6.41
CA ILE A 79 -16.69 1.99 5.80
C ILE A 79 -16.03 3.28 6.35
N HIS A 80 -16.29 3.62 7.61
CA HIS A 80 -15.72 4.75 8.34
C HIS A 80 -14.25 4.47 8.74
N ARG A 81 -13.42 3.96 7.82
CA ARG A 81 -11.99 3.72 8.04
C ARG A 81 -11.19 4.99 7.71
N LYS A 82 -11.55 6.12 8.32
CA LYS A 82 -10.85 7.42 8.17
C LYS A 82 -9.94 7.76 9.35
N ASP A 83 -9.45 6.76 10.08
CA ASP A 83 -8.84 6.94 11.40
C ASP A 83 -7.48 6.21 11.57
N ARG A 84 -6.86 5.71 10.49
CA ARG A 84 -5.57 5.00 10.58
C ARG A 84 -4.44 5.48 9.67
N LEU A 85 -4.41 6.77 9.38
CA LEU A 85 -3.24 7.44 8.78
C LEU A 85 -2.95 8.73 9.56
N GLY A 86 -2.22 8.55 10.66
CA GLY A 86 -1.37 9.57 11.27
C GLY A 86 0.09 9.21 11.02
#